data_AF-A0A939NRI6-F1
#
_entry.id   AF-A0A939NRI6-F1
#
_cell.length_a   1.000
_cell.length_b   1.000
_cell.length_c   1.000
_cell.angle_alpha   90.00
_cell.angle_beta   90.00
_cell.angle_gamma   90.00
#
_symmetry.space_group_name_H-M   'P 1'
#
loop_
_entity.id
_entity.type
_entity.pdbx_description
1 polymer ?
#
loop_
_entity_poly.entity_id
_entity_poly.type
_entity_poly.pdbx_seq_one_letter_code
_entity_poly.pdbx_strand_id
1 'polypeptide(L)'
;MDKLQKRLRRNVGEAIADFNMIEEGDRIMVCLSGGKDSYTMLEILRNLQKSAPISFSLVAVNLDQKQPGFPGIFCRRIWSSWGLNTRLSKRTPTASSKRRSEGKTTCSLCSRLRRGILYRTATELGATKIALGHHRDDILQTLFLNMFYGGKMKGMPPKLMSDDGKHIVIRPLAYCREKDIERFSGPKASRLFRATCAVRSQTCSAGDRRYAPRLG
;
A
#
# COMPACT_ATOMS: atom_id res chain seq x y z
N MET A 1 23.48 -3.77 10.15
CA MET A 1 22.03 -3.75 9.86
C MET A 1 21.29 -3.36 11.14
N ASP A 2 20.45 -2.34 11.08
CA ASP A 2 19.66 -1.84 12.22
C ASP A 2 18.75 -2.96 12.79
N LYS A 3 18.62 -3.04 14.13
CA LYS A 3 17.81 -4.05 14.82
C LYS A 3 16.36 -4.04 14.32
N LEU A 4 15.84 -2.86 14.01
CA LEU A 4 14.48 -2.66 13.49
C LEU A 4 14.28 -3.28 12.10
N GLN A 5 15.24 -3.07 11.19
CA GLN A 5 15.20 -3.62 9.84
C GLN A 5 15.22 -5.16 9.86
N LYS A 6 16.04 -5.75 10.74
CA LYS A 6 16.07 -7.22 10.92
C LYS A 6 14.72 -7.76 11.37
N ARG A 7 14.06 -7.09 12.32
CA ARG A 7 12.73 -7.47 12.82
C ARG A 7 11.67 -7.36 11.72
N LEU A 8 11.61 -6.25 10.99
CA LEU A 8 10.66 -6.10 9.88
C LEU A 8 10.87 -7.16 8.80
N ARG A 9 12.14 -7.41 8.41
CA ARG A 9 12.47 -8.45 7.43
C ARG A 9 12.04 -9.84 7.91
N ARG A 10 12.25 -10.16 9.19
CA ARG A 10 11.79 -11.41 9.79
C ARG A 10 10.26 -11.54 9.73
N ASN A 11 9.52 -10.53 10.21
CA ASN A 11 8.06 -10.56 10.20
C ASN A 11 7.48 -10.70 8.79
N VAL A 12 8.07 -10.01 7.81
CA VAL A 12 7.66 -10.13 6.41
C VAL A 12 7.99 -11.50 5.84
N GLY A 13 9.17 -12.05 6.16
CA GLY A 13 9.56 -13.40 5.75
C GLY A 13 8.64 -14.48 6.33
N GLU A 14 8.33 -14.39 7.62
CA GLU A 14 7.35 -15.27 8.30
C GLU A 14 5.98 -15.17 7.62
N ALA A 15 5.46 -13.97 7.38
CA ALA A 15 4.19 -13.80 6.68
C ALA A 15 4.19 -14.36 5.25
N ILE A 16 5.30 -14.19 4.51
CA ILE A 16 5.41 -14.76 3.15
C ILE A 16 5.37 -16.29 3.20
N ALA A 17 6.06 -16.91 4.16
CA ALA A 17 6.10 -18.35 4.34
C ALA A 17 4.74 -18.92 4.78
N ASP A 18 4.17 -18.38 5.86
CA ASP A 18 2.93 -18.87 6.47
C ASP A 18 1.74 -18.82 5.50
N PHE A 19 1.72 -17.86 4.57
CA PHE A 19 0.64 -17.68 3.61
C PHE A 19 1.01 -18.05 2.17
N ASN A 20 2.20 -18.62 1.93
CA ASN A 20 2.74 -18.91 0.60
C ASN A 20 2.53 -17.74 -0.38
N MET A 21 2.99 -16.54 -0.01
CA MET A 21 2.68 -15.32 -0.77
C MET A 21 3.48 -15.19 -2.07
N ILE A 22 4.73 -15.67 -2.08
CA ILE A 22 5.69 -15.51 -3.18
C ILE A 22 6.26 -16.87 -3.54
N GLU A 23 6.28 -17.16 -4.84
CA GLU A 23 6.73 -18.42 -5.44
C GLU A 23 7.78 -18.14 -6.53
N GLU A 24 8.48 -19.18 -6.98
CA GLU A 24 9.49 -19.07 -8.05
C GLU A 24 8.88 -18.52 -9.34
N GLY A 25 9.57 -17.57 -9.98
CA GLY A 25 9.12 -16.93 -11.22
C GLY A 25 8.05 -15.86 -11.04
N ASP A 26 7.61 -15.56 -9.81
CA ASP A 26 6.55 -14.57 -9.58
C ASP A 26 6.93 -13.18 -10.11
N ARG A 27 5.94 -12.51 -10.71
CA ARG A 27 6.01 -11.09 -11.07
C ARG A 27 5.08 -10.30 -10.17
N ILE A 28 5.64 -9.61 -9.20
CA ILE A 28 4.89 -8.94 -8.14
C ILE A 28 4.73 -7.46 -8.47
N MET A 29 3.48 -7.03 -8.66
CA MET A 29 3.13 -5.62 -8.75
C MET A 29 3.03 -5.03 -7.34
N VAL A 30 3.95 -4.13 -6.98
CA VAL A 30 3.98 -3.44 -5.69
C VAL A 30 3.24 -2.11 -5.82
N CYS A 31 2.12 -1.97 -5.09
CA CYS A 31 1.32 -0.76 -5.14
C CYS A 31 1.86 0.31 -4.19
N LEU A 32 2.32 1.42 -4.75
CA LEU A 32 2.85 2.57 -4.03
C LEU A 32 1.79 3.66 -3.93
N SER A 33 1.33 3.93 -2.70
CA SER A 33 0.40 5.03 -2.40
C SER A 33 1.13 6.35 -2.16
N GLY A 34 2.46 6.32 -2.05
CA GLY A 34 3.27 7.43 -1.56
C GLY A 34 3.32 7.52 -0.03
N GLY A 35 2.72 6.56 0.69
CA GLY A 35 2.77 6.48 2.15
C GLY A 35 3.95 5.65 2.68
N LYS A 36 4.22 5.81 3.99
CA LYS A 36 5.29 5.14 4.75
C LYS A 36 5.24 3.61 4.62
N ASP A 37 4.05 3.04 4.58
CA ASP A 37 3.83 1.58 4.59
C ASP A 37 4.19 0.97 3.23
N SER A 38 3.70 1.58 2.14
CA SER A 38 4.01 1.12 0.78
C SER A 38 5.50 1.20 0.45
N TYR A 39 6.19 2.22 0.96
CA TYR A 39 7.64 2.35 0.82
C TYR A 39 8.39 1.29 1.62
N THR A 40 8.02 1.12 2.89
CA THR A 40 8.62 0.10 3.77
C THR A 40 8.46 -1.29 3.18
N MET A 41 7.28 -1.61 2.66
CA MET A 41 7.02 -2.86 1.96
C MET A 41 7.97 -3.05 0.77
N LEU A 42 8.11 -2.07 -0.11
CA LEU A 42 9.00 -2.16 -1.28
C LEU A 42 10.46 -2.39 -0.85
N GLU A 43 10.94 -1.63 0.13
CA GLU A 43 12.32 -1.74 0.61
C GLU A 43 12.60 -3.11 1.22
N ILE A 44 11.69 -3.65 2.03
CA ILE A 44 11.85 -4.98 2.61
C ILE A 44 11.78 -6.07 1.52
N LEU A 45 10.86 -5.97 0.55
CA LEU A 45 10.76 -6.93 -0.56
C LEU A 45 12.01 -6.93 -1.44
N ARG A 46 12.62 -5.77 -1.74
CA ARG A 46 13.90 -5.70 -2.47
C ARG A 46 15.04 -6.33 -1.69
N ASN A 47 15.09 -6.11 -0.37
CA ASN A 47 16.10 -6.74 0.47
C ASN A 47 15.92 -8.25 0.54
N LEU A 48 14.67 -8.74 0.53
CA LEU A 48 14.37 -10.17 0.43
C LEU A 48 14.79 -10.74 -0.92
N GLN A 49 14.49 -10.07 -2.03
CA GLN A 49 14.86 -10.49 -3.39
C GLN A 49 16.37 -10.79 -3.54
N LYS A 50 17.24 -10.03 -2.85
CA LYS A 50 18.71 -10.24 -2.86
C LYS A 50 19.19 -11.46 -2.08
N SER A 51 18.33 -12.04 -1.25
CA SER A 51 18.72 -13.02 -0.24
C SER A 51 17.86 -14.28 -0.23
N ALA A 52 16.73 -14.24 -0.92
CA ALA A 52 15.81 -15.36 -1.00
C ALA A 52 16.38 -16.42 -1.94
N PRO A 53 16.14 -17.71 -1.67
CA PRO A 53 16.53 -18.80 -2.56
C PRO A 53 15.66 -18.89 -3.83
N ILE A 54 14.66 -18.02 -3.97
CA ILE A 54 13.71 -17.99 -5.08
C ILE A 54 13.87 -16.72 -5.93
N SER A 55 13.73 -16.86 -7.24
CA SER A 55 13.80 -15.75 -8.19
C SER A 55 12.40 -15.18 -8.44
N PHE A 56 12.18 -13.93 -8.08
CA PHE A 56 10.95 -13.19 -8.41
C PHE A 56 11.30 -11.78 -8.88
N SER A 57 10.39 -11.14 -9.60
CA SER A 57 10.55 -9.78 -10.10
C SER A 57 9.57 -8.81 -9.43
N LEU A 58 10.01 -7.57 -9.24
CA LEU A 58 9.21 -6.51 -8.62
C LEU A 58 8.90 -5.41 -9.64
N VAL A 59 7.64 -5.01 -9.73
CA VAL A 59 7.18 -3.89 -10.57
C VAL A 59 6.46 -2.88 -9.68
N ALA A 60 7.02 -1.69 -9.51
CA ALA A 60 6.42 -0.65 -8.71
C ALA A 60 5.37 0.14 -9.51
N VAL A 61 4.13 0.16 -9.02
CA VAL A 61 3.02 0.86 -9.66
C VAL A 61 2.44 1.88 -8.70
N ASN A 62 2.26 3.09 -9.20
CA ASN A 62 1.61 4.17 -8.47
C ASN A 62 0.30 4.52 -9.16
N LEU A 63 -0.77 4.52 -8.37
CA LEU A 63 -2.08 4.98 -8.79
C LEU A 63 -2.21 6.47 -8.48
N ASP A 64 -2.02 7.29 -9.52
CA ASP A 64 -2.31 8.71 -9.45
C ASP A 64 -3.82 8.93 -9.28
N GLN A 65 -4.21 9.35 -8.08
CA GLN A 65 -5.61 9.60 -7.75
C GLN A 65 -6.08 10.99 -8.19
N LYS A 66 -5.25 11.78 -8.91
CA LYS A 66 -5.49 13.19 -9.21
C LYS A 66 -5.93 13.97 -7.97
N GLN A 67 -5.29 13.70 -6.83
CA GLN A 67 -5.37 14.65 -5.74
C GLN A 67 -4.57 15.89 -6.14
N PRO A 68 -5.10 17.11 -5.95
CA PRO A 68 -4.37 18.33 -6.31
C PRO A 68 -3.03 18.33 -5.57
N GLY A 69 -1.93 18.43 -6.33
CA GLY A 69 -0.57 18.47 -5.77
C GLY A 69 0.25 17.18 -5.77
N PHE A 70 -0.21 16.10 -6.40
CA PHE A 70 0.57 14.86 -6.48
C PHE A 70 1.68 14.95 -7.55
N PRO A 71 2.97 14.94 -7.19
CA PRO A 71 4.09 15.10 -8.12
C PRO A 71 4.42 13.75 -8.76
N GLY A 72 3.68 13.40 -9.81
CA GLY A 72 3.92 12.18 -10.59
C GLY A 72 5.33 12.08 -11.21
N ILE A 73 6.03 13.21 -11.38
CA ILE A 73 7.35 13.31 -12.00
C ILE A 73 8.48 12.82 -11.07
N PHE A 74 8.40 13.12 -9.77
CA PHE A 74 9.46 12.78 -8.81
C PHE A 74 9.54 11.26 -8.55
N CYS A 75 8.37 10.62 -8.52
CA CYS A 75 8.22 9.18 -8.41
C CYS A 75 8.93 8.43 -9.56
N ARG A 76 8.78 8.89 -10.81
CA ARG A 76 9.44 8.27 -11.99
C ARG A 76 10.97 8.25 -11.86
N ARG A 77 11.58 9.36 -11.45
CA ARG A 77 13.05 9.52 -11.42
C ARG A 77 13.73 8.62 -10.40
N ILE A 78 13.15 8.46 -9.20
CA ILE A 78 13.71 7.61 -8.15
C ILE A 78 13.50 6.12 -8.44
N TRP A 79 12.39 5.77 -9.07
CA TRP A 79 12.09 4.39 -9.39
C TRP A 79 12.83 3.91 -10.64
N SER A 80 13.07 4.79 -11.62
CA SER A 80 13.99 4.52 -12.73
C SER A 80 15.44 4.32 -12.24
N SER A 81 15.92 5.08 -11.25
CA SER A 81 17.25 4.83 -10.66
C SER A 81 17.30 3.54 -9.83
N TRP A 82 16.15 2.95 -9.50
CA TRP A 82 16.04 1.66 -8.82
C TRP A 82 15.81 0.48 -9.77
N GLY A 83 15.81 0.71 -11.09
CA GLY A 83 15.58 -0.33 -12.09
C GLY A 83 14.13 -0.86 -12.09
N LEU A 84 13.19 -0.14 -11.49
CA LEU A 84 11.79 -0.55 -11.41
C LEU A 84 11.03 0.03 -12.61
N ASN A 85 10.32 -0.84 -13.34
CA ASN A 85 9.39 -0.42 -14.38
C ASN A 85 8.23 0.34 -13.74
N THR A 86 8.15 1.64 -14.02
CA THR A 86 7.13 2.52 -13.46
C THR A 86 6.03 2.76 -14.46
N ARG A 87 4.79 2.48 -14.07
CA ARG A 87 3.62 2.84 -14.86
C ARG A 87 2.70 3.71 -14.04
N LEU A 88 2.45 4.92 -14.54
CA LEU A 88 1.36 5.76 -14.06
C LEU A 88 0.10 5.35 -14.80
N SER A 89 -0.82 4.70 -14.09
CA SER A 89 -2.15 4.43 -14.64
C SER A 89 -3.00 5.69 -14.51
N LYS A 90 -3.26 6.36 -15.62
CA LYS A 90 -4.05 7.60 -15.66
C LYS A 90 -5.53 7.28 -15.48
N ARG A 91 -6.20 7.97 -14.56
CA ARG A 91 -7.66 7.96 -14.45
C ARG A 91 -8.28 8.85 -15.53
N THR A 92 -9.09 8.28 -16.42
CA THR A 92 -10.12 9.05 -17.15
C THR A 92 -11.24 9.40 -16.16
N PRO A 93 -11.67 10.67 -16.06
CA PRO A 93 -12.83 11.01 -15.27
C PRO A 93 -14.07 10.42 -15.97
N THR A 94 -14.56 9.28 -15.49
CA THR A 94 -15.85 8.75 -15.94
C THR A 94 -16.98 9.68 -15.49
N ALA A 95 -18.00 9.83 -16.33
CA ALA A 95 -19.13 10.77 -16.23
C ALA A 95 -19.83 10.83 -14.85
N SER A 96 -19.64 9.83 -13.99
CA SER A 96 -20.03 9.83 -12.57
C SER A 96 -19.42 10.94 -11.71
N SER A 97 -18.35 11.63 -12.16
CA SER A 97 -17.83 12.80 -11.43
C SER A 97 -18.73 14.04 -11.54
N LYS A 98 -19.69 14.05 -12.48
CA LYS A 98 -20.64 15.16 -12.70
C LYS A 98 -21.96 15.03 -11.91
N ARG A 99 -22.29 13.85 -11.38
CA ARG A 99 -23.44 13.67 -10.45
C ARG A 99 -22.96 13.68 -9.01
N ARG A 100 -22.55 14.86 -8.52
CA ARG A 100 -22.17 15.08 -7.12
C ARG A 100 -23.28 15.86 -6.44
N SER A 101 -24.09 15.18 -5.62
CA SER A 101 -24.90 15.84 -4.59
C SER A 101 -24.06 15.94 -3.32
N GLU A 102 -23.95 17.14 -2.74
CA GLU A 102 -23.35 17.38 -1.43
C GLU A 102 -23.99 16.45 -0.38
N GLY A 103 -23.16 15.76 0.42
CA GLY A 103 -23.63 14.99 1.59
C GLY A 103 -23.63 13.46 1.52
N LYS A 104 -23.20 12.81 0.42
CA LYS A 104 -23.08 11.33 0.38
C LYS A 104 -21.64 10.83 0.60
N THR A 105 -21.47 9.87 1.51
CA THR A 105 -20.19 9.25 1.90
C THR A 105 -19.46 8.64 0.70
N THR A 106 -18.30 9.21 0.36
CA THR A 106 -17.56 9.09 -0.93
C THR A 106 -16.80 7.77 -1.15
N CYS A 107 -17.06 6.69 -0.39
CA CYS A 107 -16.05 5.64 -0.21
C CYS A 107 -16.28 4.33 -1.00
N SER A 108 -17.52 3.88 -1.23
CA SER A 108 -17.78 2.54 -1.80
C SER A 108 -17.43 2.44 -3.30
N LEU A 109 -17.89 3.39 -4.12
CA LEU A 109 -17.59 3.47 -5.56
C LEU A 109 -16.11 3.71 -5.84
N CYS A 110 -15.46 4.57 -5.05
CA CYS A 110 -14.02 4.82 -5.16
C CYS A 110 -13.19 3.56 -4.85
N SER A 111 -13.60 2.74 -3.88
CA SER A 111 -12.88 1.49 -3.55
C SER A 111 -12.99 0.42 -4.64
N ARG A 112 -14.16 0.30 -5.30
CA ARG A 112 -14.39 -0.65 -6.40
C ARG A 112 -13.66 -0.24 -7.67
N LEU A 113 -13.72 1.05 -8.03
CA LEU A 113 -13.00 1.59 -9.18
C LEU A 113 -11.49 1.48 -9.02
N ARG A 114 -10.94 1.72 -7.81
CA ARG A 114 -9.50 1.54 -7.53
C ARG A 114 -9.04 0.11 -7.74
N ARG A 115 -9.81 -0.88 -7.27
CA ARG A 115 -9.51 -2.30 -7.51
C ARG A 115 -9.56 -2.67 -8.98
N GLY A 116 -10.54 -2.16 -9.73
CA GLY A 116 -10.64 -2.39 -11.18
C GLY A 116 -9.41 -1.89 -11.95
N ILE A 117 -8.90 -0.69 -11.61
CA ILE A 117 -7.68 -0.16 -12.24
C ILE A 117 -6.45 -0.97 -11.82
N LEU A 118 -6.34 -1.37 -10.55
CA LEU A 118 -5.25 -2.23 -10.07
C LEU A 118 -5.19 -3.54 -10.84
N TYR A 119 -6.32 -4.25 -10.94
CA TYR A 119 -6.39 -5.56 -11.59
C TYR A 119 -6.12 -5.46 -13.09
N ARG A 120 -6.69 -4.45 -13.77
CA ARG A 120 -6.36 -4.18 -15.17
C ARG A 120 -4.86 -3.91 -15.34
N THR A 121 -4.28 -3.06 -14.50
CA THR A 121 -2.84 -2.73 -14.58
C THR A 121 -1.98 -3.95 -14.30
N ALA A 122 -2.36 -4.81 -13.35
CA ALA A 122 -1.69 -6.07 -13.07
C ALA A 122 -1.72 -7.01 -14.28
N THR A 123 -2.88 -7.14 -14.93
CA THR A 123 -3.05 -7.95 -16.16
C THR A 123 -2.15 -7.44 -17.27
N GLU A 124 -2.18 -6.13 -17.55
CA GLU A 124 -1.37 -5.52 -18.62
C GLU A 124 0.14 -5.61 -18.35
N LEU A 125 0.54 -5.69 -17.09
CA LEU A 125 1.93 -5.89 -16.68
C LEU A 125 2.30 -7.38 -16.56
N GLY A 126 1.39 -8.31 -16.81
CA GLY A 126 1.61 -9.74 -16.60
C GLY A 126 2.03 -10.07 -15.17
N ALA A 127 1.52 -9.34 -14.18
CA ALA A 127 1.84 -9.56 -12.76
C ALA A 127 1.00 -10.71 -12.20
N THR A 128 1.67 -11.69 -11.60
CA THR A 128 1.03 -12.86 -10.95
C THR A 128 0.52 -12.52 -9.56
N LYS A 129 1.18 -11.59 -8.86
CA LYS A 129 0.84 -11.15 -7.50
C LYS A 129 0.70 -9.63 -7.42
N ILE A 130 -0.18 -9.16 -6.54
CA ILE A 130 -0.40 -7.74 -6.25
C ILE A 130 -0.10 -7.48 -4.78
N ALA A 131 0.99 -6.78 -4.46
CA ALA A 131 1.38 -6.47 -3.10
C ALA A 131 0.80 -5.12 -2.64
N LEU A 132 0.07 -5.14 -1.52
CA LEU A 132 -0.50 -3.97 -0.87
C LEU A 132 0.12 -3.75 0.50
N GLY A 133 0.39 -2.48 0.85
CA GLY A 133 1.07 -2.08 2.08
C GLY A 133 0.23 -2.14 3.36
N HIS A 134 -0.80 -2.99 3.43
CA HIS A 134 -1.61 -3.13 4.63
C HIS A 134 -0.83 -3.86 5.73
N HIS A 135 -0.76 -3.28 6.91
CA HIS A 135 -0.03 -3.82 8.04
C HIS A 135 -0.95 -4.46 9.09
N ARG A 136 -0.37 -5.02 10.15
CA ARG A 136 -1.10 -5.75 11.19
C ARG A 136 -2.24 -4.95 11.80
N ASP A 137 -1.97 -3.68 12.12
CA ASP A 137 -2.97 -2.80 12.74
C ASP A 137 -4.17 -2.53 11.80
N ASP A 138 -3.98 -2.45 10.47
CA ASP A 138 -5.09 -2.34 9.50
C ASP A 138 -5.98 -3.60 9.48
N ILE A 139 -5.35 -4.77 9.59
CA ILE A 139 -6.04 -6.06 9.62
C ILE A 139 -6.91 -6.15 10.89
N LEU A 140 -6.34 -5.76 12.04
CA LEU A 140 -7.05 -5.71 13.32
C LEU A 140 -8.19 -4.67 13.30
N GLN A 141 -7.94 -3.47 12.75
CA GLN A 141 -8.96 -2.46 12.60
C GLN A 141 -10.14 -2.97 11.76
N THR A 142 -9.85 -3.66 10.65
CA THR A 142 -10.90 -4.26 9.82
C THR A 142 -11.67 -5.34 10.56
N LEU A 143 -10.98 -6.17 11.34
CA LEU A 143 -11.62 -7.19 12.18
C LEU A 143 -12.59 -6.54 13.17
N PHE A 144 -12.16 -5.51 13.91
CA PHE A 144 -13.01 -4.80 14.86
C PHE A 144 -14.20 -4.12 14.18
N LEU A 145 -13.99 -3.46 13.04
CA LEU A 145 -15.07 -2.86 12.26
C LEU A 145 -16.13 -3.90 11.87
N ASN A 146 -15.71 -5.08 11.38
CA ASN A 146 -16.63 -6.14 11.00
C ASN A 146 -17.30 -6.80 12.21
N MET A 147 -16.62 -6.89 13.34
CA MET A 147 -17.17 -7.47 14.56
C MET A 147 -18.24 -6.57 15.17
N PHE A 148 -17.95 -5.28 15.35
CA PHE A 148 -18.85 -4.34 16.04
C PHE A 148 -19.99 -3.84 15.14
N TYR A 149 -19.73 -3.57 13.86
CA TYR A 149 -20.73 -2.99 12.96
C TYR A 149 -21.30 -3.98 11.94
N GLY A 150 -20.63 -5.12 11.74
CA GLY A 150 -21.03 -6.14 10.76
C GLY A 150 -21.47 -7.47 11.37
N GLY A 151 -21.35 -7.66 12.69
CA GLY A 151 -21.66 -8.91 13.38
C GLY A 151 -20.84 -10.12 12.90
N LYS A 152 -19.65 -9.89 12.32
CA LYS A 152 -18.84 -10.93 11.67
C LYS A 152 -17.40 -10.90 12.17
N MET A 153 -16.88 -12.06 12.58
CA MET A 153 -15.45 -12.25 12.87
C MET A 153 -14.66 -12.42 11.57
N LYS A 154 -14.45 -11.32 10.85
CA LYS A 154 -13.74 -11.31 9.56
C LYS A 154 -12.71 -10.19 9.50
N GLY A 155 -11.44 -10.54 9.35
CA GLY A 155 -10.36 -9.57 9.07
C GLY A 155 -10.08 -9.39 7.58
N MET A 156 -9.01 -8.64 7.27
CA MET A 156 -8.41 -8.68 5.93
C MET A 156 -7.45 -9.87 5.81
N PRO A 157 -7.70 -10.84 4.92
CA PRO A 157 -6.81 -11.99 4.78
C PRO A 157 -5.44 -11.57 4.21
N PRO A 158 -4.32 -12.10 4.71
CA PRO A 158 -2.99 -11.75 4.21
C PRO A 158 -2.74 -12.14 2.75
N LYS A 159 -3.37 -13.21 2.27
CA LYS A 159 -3.43 -13.61 0.86
C LYS A 159 -4.90 -13.73 0.45
N LEU A 160 -5.26 -13.14 -0.69
CA LEU A 160 -6.63 -13.12 -1.19
C LEU A 160 -6.63 -13.32 -2.71
N MET A 161 -7.35 -14.32 -3.19
CA MET A 161 -7.67 -14.44 -4.62
C MET A 161 -8.76 -13.42 -4.98
N SER A 162 -8.63 -12.76 -6.12
CA SER A 162 -9.67 -11.87 -6.66
C SER A 162 -10.93 -12.65 -7.03
N ASP A 163 -12.07 -11.97 -7.04
CA ASP A 163 -13.38 -12.58 -7.30
C ASP A 163 -13.45 -13.24 -8.70
N ASP A 164 -12.67 -12.76 -9.67
CA ASP A 164 -12.56 -13.32 -11.01
C ASP A 164 -11.51 -14.45 -11.14
N GLY A 165 -10.82 -14.80 -10.05
CA GLY A 165 -9.79 -15.83 -10.02
C GLY A 165 -8.47 -15.47 -10.73
N LYS A 166 -8.36 -14.26 -11.31
CA LYS A 166 -7.24 -13.87 -12.18
C LYS A 166 -6.04 -13.28 -11.45
N HIS A 167 -6.24 -12.79 -10.23
CA HIS A 167 -5.21 -12.06 -9.49
C HIS A 167 -5.13 -12.53 -8.04
N ILE A 168 -3.92 -12.58 -7.51
CA ILE A 168 -3.69 -12.85 -6.10
C ILE A 168 -3.17 -11.58 -5.44
N VAL A 169 -3.90 -11.08 -4.46
CA VAL A 169 -3.50 -9.94 -3.62
C VAL A 169 -2.78 -10.47 -2.38
N ILE A 170 -1.60 -9.93 -2.11
CA ILE A 170 -0.77 -10.26 -0.95
C ILE A 170 -0.54 -9.03 -0.07
N ARG A 171 -0.43 -9.24 1.23
CA ARG A 171 -0.17 -8.22 2.26
C ARG A 171 1.07 -8.61 3.07
N PRO A 172 2.29 -8.40 2.56
CA PRO A 172 3.51 -8.88 3.19
C PRO A 172 3.76 -8.27 4.59
N LEU A 173 3.19 -7.10 4.88
CA LEU A 173 3.30 -6.43 6.18
C LEU A 173 2.31 -6.95 7.24
N ALA A 174 1.62 -8.07 7.00
CA ALA A 174 0.56 -8.59 7.89
C ALA A 174 0.99 -8.77 9.36
N TYR A 175 2.28 -9.06 9.62
CA TYR A 175 2.83 -9.20 10.97
C TYR A 175 3.58 -7.96 11.48
N CYS A 176 3.69 -6.91 10.67
CA CYS A 176 4.41 -5.69 11.03
C CYS A 176 3.49 -4.73 11.79
N ARG A 177 4.01 -4.14 12.89
CA ARG A 177 3.30 -3.10 13.65
C ARG A 177 3.46 -1.75 12.98
N GLU A 178 2.43 -0.91 13.01
CA GLU A 178 2.50 0.46 12.47
C GLU A 178 3.67 1.26 13.08
N LYS A 179 3.86 1.21 14.40
CA LYS A 179 4.96 1.88 15.11
C LYS A 179 6.35 1.52 14.57
N ASP A 180 6.51 0.27 14.15
CA ASP A 180 7.78 -0.24 13.64
C ASP A 180 8.03 0.27 12.22
N ILE A 181 6.98 0.33 11.41
CA ILE A 181 6.99 0.88 10.07
C ILE A 181 7.29 2.39 10.11
N GLU A 182 6.64 3.13 11.01
CA GLU A 182 6.87 4.56 11.23
C GLU A 182 8.35 4.84 11.54
N ARG A 183 8.89 4.12 12.53
CA ARG A 183 10.28 4.28 12.97
C ARG A 183 11.27 3.90 11.86
N PHE A 184 10.96 2.88 11.07
CA PHE A 184 11.81 2.44 9.96
C PHE A 184 11.79 3.44 8.81
N SER A 185 10.60 3.97 8.50
CA SER A 185 10.42 4.93 7.41
C SER A 185 11.21 6.22 7.66
N GLY A 186 11.23 6.74 8.89
CA GLY A 186 12.21 7.73 9.39
C GLY A 186 12.57 8.90 8.44
N PRO A 187 13.76 9.52 8.59
CA PRO A 187 14.21 10.64 7.75
C PRO A 187 14.37 10.31 6.26
N LYS A 188 14.58 9.03 5.91
CA LYS A 188 14.82 8.60 4.52
C LYS A 188 13.52 8.54 3.70
N ALA A 189 12.45 7.98 4.25
CA ALA A 189 11.13 8.05 3.64
C ALA A 189 10.58 9.48 3.71
N SER A 190 10.84 10.22 4.80
CA SER A 190 10.37 11.61 4.92
C SER A 190 11.01 12.56 3.89
N ARG A 191 12.26 12.33 3.47
CA ARG A 191 12.94 13.12 2.42
C ARG A 191 12.38 12.83 1.02
N LEU A 192 12.09 11.57 0.72
CA LEU A 192 11.36 11.18 -0.49
C LEU A 192 9.93 11.74 -0.46
N PHE A 193 9.27 11.63 0.70
CA PHE A 193 7.89 12.04 0.95
C PHE A 193 7.68 13.54 0.88
N ARG A 194 8.59 14.36 1.44
CA ARG A 194 8.56 15.84 1.34
C ARG A 194 8.66 16.30 -0.11
N ALA A 195 9.44 15.59 -0.91
CA ALA A 195 9.56 15.88 -2.33
C ALA A 195 8.38 15.32 -3.15
N THR A 196 7.73 14.24 -2.71
CA THR A 196 6.48 13.74 -3.32
C THR A 196 5.19 14.38 -2.77
N CYS A 197 5.25 15.20 -1.75
CA CYS A 197 4.09 15.77 -1.07
C CYS A 197 4.35 17.26 -0.83
N ALA A 198 4.64 18.00 -1.91
CA ALA A 198 4.81 19.44 -1.85
C ALA A 198 3.49 20.20 -1.55
N VAL A 199 2.35 19.49 -1.48
CA VAL A 199 1.05 20.05 -1.04
C VAL A 199 0.68 19.50 0.34
N ARG A 200 1.58 19.69 1.30
CA ARG A 200 1.31 19.39 2.72
C ARG A 200 1.27 20.66 3.58
N SER A 201 1.02 21.82 2.95
CA SER A 201 0.90 23.09 3.66
C SER A 201 -0.53 23.49 4.05
N GLN A 202 -1.61 22.78 3.67
CA GLN A 202 -2.95 23.28 4.04
C GLN A 202 -4.03 22.35 4.61
N THR A 203 -4.12 21.01 4.40
CA THR A 203 -5.38 20.32 4.84
C THR A 203 -5.30 18.85 5.26
N CYS A 204 -4.16 18.33 5.71
CA CYS A 204 -4.14 17.03 6.40
C CYS A 204 -3.51 17.17 7.78
N SER A 205 -4.27 17.80 8.67
CA SER A 205 -4.15 17.60 10.10
C SER A 205 -4.22 16.10 10.39
N ALA A 206 -3.25 15.66 11.17
CA ALA A 206 -3.35 14.47 11.99
C ALA A 206 -4.67 14.54 12.76
N GLY A 207 -5.65 13.72 12.39
CA GLY A 207 -6.72 13.38 13.31
C GLY A 207 -6.28 12.17 14.12
N ASP A 208 -6.33 12.14 15.44
CA ASP A 208 -6.36 13.18 16.45
C ASP A 208 -6.00 12.39 17.72
N ARG A 209 -4.88 12.72 18.37
CA ARG A 209 -4.51 12.10 19.65
C ARG A 209 -4.22 13.16 20.70
N ARG A 210 -4.82 14.35 20.57
CA ARG A 210 -4.77 15.42 21.57
C ARG A 210 -6.08 16.18 21.64
N TYR A 211 -7.13 15.50 22.11
CA TYR A 211 -8.25 16.15 22.78
C TYR A 211 -8.26 15.68 24.24
N ALA A 212 -7.57 16.44 25.09
CA ALA A 212 -7.81 16.47 26.53
C ALA A 212 -8.03 17.95 26.87
N PRO A 213 -9.28 18.40 27.11
CA PRO A 213 -9.49 19.78 27.51
C PRO A 213 -8.95 19.92 28.94
N ARG A 214 -7.98 20.82 29.13
CA ARG A 214 -7.75 21.39 30.46
C ARG A 214 -8.92 22.32 30.72
N LEU A 215 -9.85 21.86 31.56
CA LEU A 215 -10.81 22.70 32.27
C LEU A 215 -10.11 23.17 33.55
N GLY A 216 -10.16 24.47 33.81
CA GLY A 216 -9.54 25.14 34.95
C GLY A 216 -9.06 26.52 34.56
#